data_AF-A0A354B606-F1
#
_entry.id   AF-A0A354B606-F1
#
_cell.length_a   1.000
_cell.length_b   1.000
_cell.length_c   1.000
_cell.angle_alpha   90.00
_cell.angle_beta   90.00
_cell.angle_gamma   90.00
#
_symmetry.space_group_name_H-M   'P 1'
#
loop_
_entity.id
_entity.type
_entity.pdbx_description
1 polymer ?
#
loop_
_entity_poly.entity_id
_entity_poly.type
_entity_poly.pdbx_seq_one_letter_code
_entity_poly.pdbx_strand_id
1 'polypeptide(L)'
;MPHSWQGTTLLAHESVEETVDALIEEVESAENTDLDPDKEQVAFEMEGWSGELQAALAERLGAAAVPHEFDADGDLVVHEEDEEQVEMVIEDLLARAAEEGLEELDGLEVNDLLSNMFTATDRLRRDVHDGPAVLAAVEHGRRIAGVATPFGFGAPQWSALRQRCEELIELLEADDSEDEDIVDLAHRMRDSLQRVI
;
A
#
# COMPACT_ATOMS: atom_id res chain seq x y z
N MET A 1 -14.82 16.84 37.50
CA MET A 1 -15.48 17.82 36.61
C MET A 1 -16.97 17.51 36.57
N PRO A 2 -17.86 18.33 37.16
CA PRO A 2 -19.30 18.15 37.00
C PRO A 2 -19.68 18.52 35.56
N HIS A 3 -19.92 17.49 34.75
CA HIS A 3 -20.37 17.60 33.35
C HIS A 3 -21.42 16.52 33.10
N SER A 4 -22.25 16.73 32.08
CA SER A 4 -23.18 15.72 31.59
C SER A 4 -23.25 15.76 30.06
N TRP A 5 -23.70 14.67 29.46
CA TRP A 5 -23.89 14.56 28.02
C TRP A 5 -25.38 14.44 27.70
N GLN A 6 -25.83 15.19 26.70
CA GLN A 6 -27.18 15.10 26.16
C GLN A 6 -27.11 14.92 24.65
N GLY A 7 -27.20 13.66 24.19
CA GLY A 7 -26.92 13.33 22.79
C GLY A 7 -25.45 13.61 22.46
N THR A 8 -25.20 14.47 21.48
CA THR A 8 -23.87 14.94 21.09
C THR A 8 -23.45 16.25 21.78
N THR A 9 -24.25 16.77 22.71
CA THR A 9 -23.97 18.04 23.40
C THR A 9 -23.37 17.81 24.77
N LEU A 10 -22.18 18.39 25.01
CA LEU A 10 -21.55 18.47 26.32
C LEU A 10 -22.18 19.62 27.12
N LEU A 11 -22.70 19.31 28.31
CA LEU A 11 -23.19 20.29 29.27
C LEU A 11 -22.17 20.41 30.40
N ALA A 12 -21.50 21.54 30.47
CA ALA A 12 -20.56 21.87 31.53
C ALA A 12 -21.15 22.98 32.41
N HIS A 13 -20.78 22.96 33.70
CA HIS A 13 -21.14 24.05 34.60
C HIS A 13 -20.27 25.28 34.27
N GLU A 14 -20.85 26.50 34.30
CA GLU A 14 -20.16 27.77 33.98
C GLU A 14 -18.80 27.93 34.69
N SER A 15 -18.69 27.44 35.93
CA SER A 15 -17.44 27.48 36.70
C SER A 15 -16.27 26.69 36.11
N VAL A 16 -16.49 25.90 35.06
CA VAL A 16 -15.46 25.13 34.36
C VAL A 16 -15.40 25.44 32.86
N GLU A 17 -16.12 26.48 32.40
CA GLU A 17 -16.18 26.91 30.99
C GLU A 17 -14.77 27.14 30.42
N GLU A 18 -13.97 27.99 31.06
CA GLU A 18 -12.60 28.31 30.61
C GLU A 18 -11.67 27.07 30.53
N THR A 19 -11.90 26.06 31.38
CA THR A 19 -11.14 24.79 31.30
C THR A 19 -11.65 23.90 30.18
N VAL A 20 -12.97 23.91 29.92
CA VAL A 20 -13.58 23.14 28.82
C VAL A 20 -13.22 23.76 27.47
N ASP A 21 -13.25 25.08 27.35
CA ASP A 21 -12.84 25.80 26.14
C ASP A 21 -11.38 25.53 25.81
N ALA A 22 -10.47 25.60 26.80
CA ALA A 22 -9.07 25.27 26.59
C ALA A 22 -8.87 23.81 26.14
N LEU A 23 -9.67 22.87 26.65
CA LEU A 23 -9.62 21.46 26.23
C LEU A 23 -10.23 21.24 24.85
N ILE A 24 -11.28 21.99 24.48
CA ILE A 24 -11.85 21.95 23.14
C ILE A 24 -10.86 22.53 22.15
N GLU A 25 -10.24 23.68 22.45
CA GLU A 25 -9.23 24.29 21.59
C GLU A 25 -7.97 23.42 21.48
N GLU A 26 -7.57 22.72 22.54
CA GLU A 26 -6.49 21.72 22.50
C GLU A 26 -6.85 20.53 21.60
N VAL A 27 -8.08 20.02 21.68
CA VAL A 27 -8.57 18.92 20.83
C VAL A 27 -8.71 19.38 19.38
N GLU A 28 -9.29 20.55 19.13
CA GLU A 28 -9.43 21.14 17.79
C GLU A 28 -8.07 21.43 17.18
N SER A 29 -7.09 21.91 17.96
CA SER A 29 -5.71 22.10 17.48
C SER A 29 -4.99 20.78 17.24
N ALA A 30 -5.29 19.72 18.00
CA ALA A 30 -4.73 18.38 17.78
C ALA A 30 -5.38 17.68 16.58
N GLU A 31 -6.62 18.02 16.25
CA GLU A 31 -7.31 17.59 15.03
C GLU A 31 -6.97 18.49 13.83
N ASN A 32 -6.34 19.65 14.06
CA ASN A 32 -6.02 20.58 12.99
C ASN A 32 -4.81 20.08 12.18
N THR A 33 -5.12 19.56 10.99
CA THR A 33 -4.15 19.09 10.00
C THR A 33 -3.70 20.23 9.06
N ASP A 34 -3.96 21.49 9.44
CA ASP A 34 -3.55 22.65 8.66
C ASP A 34 -2.03 22.70 8.49
N LEU A 35 -1.60 23.00 7.27
CA LEU A 35 -0.19 23.14 6.95
C LEU A 35 0.39 24.43 7.56
N ASP A 36 1.38 24.28 8.45
CA ASP A 36 2.14 25.42 8.99
C ASP A 36 3.02 26.05 7.88
N PRO A 37 2.81 27.34 7.51
CA PRO A 37 3.59 28.03 6.48
C PRO A 37 5.02 28.40 6.90
N ASP A 38 5.33 28.37 8.20
CA ASP A 38 6.65 28.72 8.71
C ASP A 38 7.62 27.52 8.74
N LYS A 39 7.12 26.30 8.52
CA LYS A 39 7.93 25.08 8.37
C LYS A 39 8.42 24.89 6.94
N GLU A 40 9.46 24.09 6.77
CA GLU A 40 9.93 23.67 5.44
C GLU A 40 8.90 22.73 4.80
N GLN A 41 8.64 22.94 3.51
CA GLN A 41 7.55 22.29 2.78
C GLN A 41 8.07 21.67 1.49
N VAL A 42 7.44 20.57 1.10
CA VAL A 42 7.67 19.87 -0.16
C VAL A 42 6.34 19.70 -0.88
N ALA A 43 6.38 19.78 -2.21
CA ALA A 43 5.22 19.62 -3.08
C ALA A 43 5.35 18.32 -3.90
N PHE A 44 4.27 17.55 -3.95
CA PHE A 44 4.11 16.36 -4.78
C PHE A 44 3.21 16.68 -5.96
N GLU A 45 3.71 16.43 -7.17
CA GLU A 45 2.99 16.68 -8.41
C GLU A 45 1.77 15.76 -8.55
N MET A 46 0.58 16.35 -8.66
CA MET A 46 -0.69 15.61 -8.77
C MET A 46 -1.24 15.60 -10.19
N GLU A 47 -0.45 16.01 -11.19
CA GLU A 47 -0.87 15.98 -12.59
C GLU A 47 -1.31 14.56 -13.00
N GLY A 48 -2.50 14.45 -13.58
CA GLY A 48 -3.06 13.18 -14.05
C GLY A 48 -3.79 12.35 -12.99
N TRP A 49 -3.80 12.78 -11.72
CA TRP A 49 -4.60 12.13 -10.67
C TRP A 49 -6.09 12.39 -10.88
N SER A 50 -6.93 11.38 -10.64
CA SER A 50 -8.38 11.57 -10.62
C SER A 50 -8.80 12.27 -9.31
N GLY A 51 -9.91 13.02 -9.34
CA GLY A 51 -10.44 13.65 -8.13
C GLY A 51 -10.83 12.64 -7.04
N GLU A 52 -11.19 11.42 -7.43
CA GLU A 52 -11.44 10.32 -6.50
C GLU A 52 -10.15 9.86 -5.80
N LEU A 53 -9.04 9.79 -6.55
CA LEU A 53 -7.74 9.40 -6.02
C LEU A 53 -7.16 10.49 -5.10
N GLN A 54 -7.30 11.77 -5.48
CA GLN A 54 -6.91 12.89 -4.61
C GLN A 54 -7.73 12.93 -3.31
N ALA A 55 -9.03 12.68 -3.39
CA ALA A 55 -9.89 12.59 -2.20
C ALA A 55 -9.49 11.41 -1.29
N ALA A 56 -9.19 10.25 -1.88
CA ALA A 56 -8.72 9.08 -1.14
C ALA A 56 -7.33 9.29 -0.51
N LEU A 57 -6.47 10.10 -1.13
CA LEU A 57 -5.19 10.51 -0.57
C LEU A 57 -5.40 11.44 0.64
N ALA A 58 -6.21 12.49 0.49
CA ALA A 58 -6.53 13.43 1.57
C ALA A 58 -7.13 12.72 2.79
N GLU A 59 -8.05 11.77 2.58
CA GLU A 59 -8.62 10.95 3.66
C GLU A 59 -7.54 10.15 4.40
N ARG A 60 -6.60 9.53 3.68
CA ARG A 60 -5.51 8.76 4.28
C ARG A 60 -4.53 9.65 5.04
N LEU A 61 -4.17 10.82 4.50
CA LEU A 61 -3.29 11.78 5.17
C LEU A 61 -3.95 12.33 6.44
N GLY A 62 -5.23 12.66 6.38
CA GLY A 62 -6.00 13.06 7.57
C GLY A 62 -6.07 11.95 8.63
N ALA A 63 -6.30 10.70 8.23
CA ALA A 63 -6.28 9.56 9.16
C ALA A 63 -4.88 9.30 9.76
N ALA A 64 -3.82 9.66 9.04
CA ALA A 64 -2.44 9.60 9.51
C ALA A 64 -2.01 10.85 10.30
N ALA A 65 -2.88 11.86 10.44
CA ALA A 65 -2.61 13.16 11.05
C ALA A 65 -1.42 13.89 10.41
N VAL A 66 -1.26 13.77 9.09
CA VAL A 66 -0.20 14.44 8.32
C VAL A 66 -0.69 15.80 7.81
N PRO A 67 -0.11 16.92 8.27
CA PRO A 67 -0.48 18.25 7.78
C PRO A 67 -0.32 18.40 6.27
N HIS A 68 -1.37 18.85 5.59
CA HIS A 68 -1.35 18.95 4.12
C HIS A 68 -2.32 20.00 3.57
N GLU A 69 -1.99 20.52 2.39
CA GLU A 69 -2.89 21.33 1.57
C GLU A 69 -2.72 21.01 0.08
N PHE A 70 -3.69 21.42 -0.74
CA PHE A 70 -3.53 21.43 -2.19
C PHE A 70 -3.33 22.88 -2.64
N ASP A 71 -2.27 23.12 -3.41
CA ASP A 71 -1.95 24.47 -3.87
C ASP A 71 -2.84 24.91 -5.06
N ALA A 72 -2.51 26.07 -5.64
CA ALA A 72 -3.27 26.63 -6.75
C ALA A 72 -3.13 25.84 -8.06
N ASP A 73 -2.03 25.10 -8.24
CA ASP A 73 -1.77 24.24 -9.39
C ASP A 73 -2.37 22.83 -9.19
N GLY A 74 -2.81 22.54 -7.96
CA GLY A 74 -3.46 21.29 -7.56
C GLY A 74 -2.49 20.25 -7.02
N ASP A 75 -1.25 20.64 -6.73
CA ASP A 75 -0.22 19.79 -6.15
C ASP A 75 -0.42 19.66 -4.65
N LEU A 76 -0.05 18.49 -4.11
CA LEU A 76 -0.13 18.23 -2.69
C LEU A 76 1.10 18.82 -2.00
N VAL A 77 0.89 19.73 -1.06
CA VAL A 77 1.95 20.34 -0.25
C VAL A 77 1.87 19.79 1.17
N VAL A 78 3.03 19.39 1.70
CA VAL A 78 3.19 18.83 3.06
C VAL A 78 4.45 19.39 3.72
N HIS A 79 4.64 19.15 5.02
CA HIS A 79 5.90 19.46 5.69
C HIS A 79 7.01 18.52 5.20
N GLU A 80 8.22 19.05 4.99
CA GLU A 80 9.38 18.25 4.55
C GLU A 80 9.69 17.11 5.53
N GLU A 81 9.43 17.31 6.83
CA GLU A 81 9.61 16.27 7.85
C GLU A 81 8.68 15.05 7.67
N ASP A 82 7.57 15.23 6.96
CA ASP A 82 6.57 14.19 6.70
C ASP A 82 6.70 13.57 5.28
N GLU A 83 7.69 14.00 4.48
CA GLU A 83 7.89 13.58 3.08
C GLU A 83 7.90 12.05 2.95
N GLU A 84 8.72 11.35 3.73
CA GLU A 84 8.84 9.87 3.68
C GLU A 84 7.51 9.19 4.03
N GLN A 85 6.76 9.74 4.99
CA GLN A 85 5.45 9.19 5.36
C GLN A 85 4.43 9.36 4.23
N VAL A 86 4.43 10.53 3.59
CA VAL A 86 3.53 10.85 2.47
C VAL A 86 3.84 9.99 1.25
N GLU A 87 5.13 9.79 0.93
CA GLU A 87 5.56 8.86 -0.11
C GLU A 87 5.01 7.46 0.13
N MET A 88 5.12 6.92 1.34
CA MET A 88 4.56 5.60 1.67
C MET A 88 3.04 5.53 1.49
N VAL A 89 2.33 6.60 1.85
CA VAL A 89 0.86 6.68 1.67
C VAL A 89 0.49 6.72 0.18
N ILE A 90 1.22 7.50 -0.61
CA ILE A 90 1.04 7.59 -2.07
C ILE A 90 1.31 6.22 -2.72
N GLU A 91 2.42 5.57 -2.38
CA GLU A 91 2.76 4.25 -2.90
C GLU A 91 1.69 3.19 -2.58
N ASP A 92 1.21 3.11 -1.34
CA ASP A 92 0.13 2.19 -0.97
C ASP A 92 -1.16 2.48 -1.73
N LEU A 93 -1.54 3.77 -1.83
CA LEU A 93 -2.74 4.18 -2.53
C LEU A 93 -2.70 3.79 -4.01
N LEU A 94 -1.59 4.07 -4.69
CA LEU A 94 -1.41 3.74 -6.10
C LEU A 94 -1.36 2.22 -6.31
N ALA A 95 -0.68 1.48 -5.44
CA ALA A 95 -0.65 0.02 -5.50
C ALA A 95 -2.06 -0.58 -5.38
N ARG A 96 -2.89 -0.05 -4.47
CA ARG A 96 -4.29 -0.49 -4.32
C ARG A 96 -5.19 -0.07 -5.47
N ALA A 97 -5.00 1.12 -6.03
CA ALA A 97 -5.76 1.56 -7.20
C ALA A 97 -5.50 0.64 -8.41
N ALA A 98 -4.26 0.16 -8.57
CA ALA A 98 -3.90 -0.81 -9.60
C ALA A 98 -4.48 -2.23 -9.39
N GLU A 99 -5.16 -2.47 -8.27
CA GLU A 99 -5.77 -3.76 -7.94
C GLU A 99 -7.28 -3.81 -8.22
N GLU A 100 -7.85 -2.74 -8.77
CA GLU A 100 -9.26 -2.71 -9.12
C GLU A 100 -9.63 -3.88 -10.06
N GLY A 101 -10.62 -4.67 -9.64
CA GLY A 101 -11.12 -5.82 -10.41
C GLY A 101 -10.33 -7.12 -10.25
N LEU A 102 -9.30 -7.15 -9.40
CA LEU A 102 -8.61 -8.38 -9.04
C LEU A 102 -9.41 -9.22 -8.04
N GLU A 103 -9.02 -10.48 -7.93
CA GLU A 103 -9.66 -11.42 -7.01
C GLU A 103 -9.16 -11.27 -5.59
N GLU A 104 -10.08 -11.33 -4.63
CA GLU A 104 -9.75 -11.42 -3.20
C GLU A 104 -9.71 -12.90 -2.78
N LEU A 105 -8.62 -13.29 -2.12
CA LEU A 105 -8.46 -14.64 -1.57
C LEU A 105 -8.37 -14.59 -0.04
N ASP A 106 -8.82 -15.66 0.61
CA ASP A 106 -8.63 -15.81 2.04
C ASP A 106 -7.17 -16.17 2.40
N GLY A 107 -6.83 -16.07 3.68
CA GLY A 107 -5.46 -16.30 4.15
C GLY A 107 -4.96 -17.73 3.95
N LEU A 108 -5.84 -18.73 3.93
CA LEU A 108 -5.45 -20.13 3.69
C LEU A 108 -5.17 -20.35 2.20
N GLU A 109 -6.05 -19.85 1.34
CA GLU A 109 -5.89 -19.92 -0.12
C GLU A 109 -4.61 -19.21 -0.58
N VAL A 110 -4.30 -18.05 0.00
CA VAL A 110 -3.05 -17.32 -0.26
C VAL A 110 -1.83 -18.12 0.20
N ASN A 111 -1.88 -18.73 1.39
CA ASN A 111 -0.75 -19.50 1.91
C ASN A 111 -0.45 -20.74 1.04
N ASP A 112 -1.48 -21.45 0.62
CA ASP A 112 -1.36 -22.59 -0.29
C ASP A 112 -0.78 -22.14 -1.64
N LEU A 113 -1.28 -21.02 -2.19
CA LEU A 113 -0.80 -20.45 -3.44
C LEU A 113 0.69 -20.06 -3.38
N LEU A 114 1.11 -19.37 -2.31
CA LEU A 114 2.50 -18.98 -2.11
C LEU A 114 3.42 -20.19 -1.92
N SER A 115 2.97 -21.21 -1.18
CA SER A 115 3.73 -22.45 -0.95
C SER A 115 3.92 -23.25 -2.24
N ASN A 116 2.89 -23.29 -3.09
CA ASN A 116 2.97 -23.94 -4.39
C ASN A 116 3.91 -23.19 -5.35
N MET A 117 3.84 -21.86 -5.39
CA MET A 117 4.77 -21.02 -6.17
C MET A 117 6.21 -21.17 -5.70
N PHE A 118 6.44 -21.23 -4.38
CA PHE A 118 7.76 -21.47 -3.80
C PHE A 118 8.33 -22.82 -4.27
N THR A 119 7.52 -23.88 -4.25
CA THR A 119 7.94 -25.21 -4.70
C THR A 119 8.27 -25.23 -6.19
N ALA A 120 7.47 -24.57 -7.02
CA ALA A 120 7.69 -24.49 -8.46
C ALA A 120 9.00 -23.74 -8.78
N THR A 121 9.21 -22.58 -8.17
CA THR A 121 10.43 -21.76 -8.37
C THR A 121 11.68 -22.43 -7.81
N ASP A 122 11.57 -23.17 -6.70
CA ASP A 122 12.66 -23.97 -6.13
C ASP A 122 13.09 -25.12 -7.04
N ARG A 123 12.18 -25.66 -7.86
CA ARG A 123 12.49 -26.66 -8.89
C ARG A 123 13.08 -26.00 -10.13
N LEU A 124 12.49 -24.91 -10.62
CA LEU A 124 12.98 -24.17 -11.80
C LEU A 124 14.42 -23.72 -11.66
N ARG A 125 14.82 -23.17 -10.50
CA ARG A 125 16.22 -22.76 -10.31
C ARG A 125 17.22 -23.92 -10.36
N ARG A 126 16.77 -25.17 -10.23
CA ARG A 126 17.61 -26.37 -10.31
C ARG A 126 17.59 -26.99 -11.70
N ASP A 127 16.45 -26.91 -12.38
CA ASP A 127 16.22 -27.43 -13.72
C ASP A 127 15.09 -26.64 -14.40
N VAL A 128 15.46 -25.75 -15.32
CA VAL A 128 14.51 -24.94 -16.10
C VAL A 128 13.71 -25.74 -17.12
N HIS A 129 14.15 -26.96 -17.44
CA HIS A 129 13.44 -27.86 -18.34
C HIS A 129 12.53 -28.85 -17.60
N ASP A 130 12.37 -28.70 -16.28
CA ASP A 130 11.38 -29.44 -15.49
C ASP A 130 9.96 -28.99 -15.88
N GLY A 131 9.42 -29.60 -16.95
CA GLY A 131 8.12 -29.25 -17.54
C GLY A 131 6.98 -29.15 -16.52
N PRO A 132 6.81 -30.10 -15.58
CA PRO A 132 5.85 -29.95 -14.50
C PRO A 132 6.07 -28.72 -13.60
N ALA A 133 7.32 -28.34 -13.31
CA ALA A 133 7.61 -27.13 -12.54
C ALA A 133 7.34 -25.85 -13.34
N VAL A 134 7.66 -25.83 -14.65
CA VAL A 134 7.32 -24.73 -15.56
C VAL A 134 5.81 -24.49 -15.57
N LEU A 135 5.02 -25.54 -15.80
CA LEU A 135 3.55 -25.45 -15.82
C LEU A 135 3.01 -24.93 -14.48
N ALA A 136 3.51 -25.45 -13.36
CA ALA A 136 3.09 -25.01 -12.04
C ALA A 136 3.47 -23.53 -11.76
N ALA A 137 4.66 -23.09 -12.17
CA ALA A 137 5.10 -21.71 -12.00
C ALA A 137 4.24 -20.75 -12.82
N VAL A 138 3.90 -21.10 -14.06
CA VAL A 138 3.01 -20.29 -14.90
C VAL A 138 1.60 -20.24 -14.33
N GLU A 139 1.05 -21.39 -13.90
CA GLU A 139 -0.29 -21.46 -13.31
C GLU A 139 -0.40 -20.63 -12.02
N HIS A 140 0.49 -20.86 -11.05
CA HIS A 140 0.45 -20.15 -9.77
C HIS A 140 0.89 -18.70 -9.91
N GLY A 141 1.85 -18.39 -10.78
CA GLY A 141 2.25 -17.03 -11.09
C GLY A 141 1.10 -16.20 -11.65
N ARG A 142 0.33 -16.74 -12.61
CA ARG A 142 -0.86 -16.06 -13.17
C ARG A 142 -1.91 -15.83 -12.11
N ARG A 143 -2.09 -16.83 -11.22
CA ARG A 143 -3.02 -16.70 -10.11
C ARG A 143 -2.58 -15.59 -9.15
N ILE A 144 -1.31 -15.53 -8.75
CA ILE A 144 -0.78 -14.45 -7.90
C ILE A 144 -0.97 -13.09 -8.58
N ALA A 145 -0.61 -12.97 -9.87
CA ALA A 145 -0.76 -11.74 -10.64
C ALA A 145 -2.22 -11.24 -10.71
N GLY A 146 -3.19 -12.15 -10.63
CA GLY A 146 -4.64 -11.84 -10.66
C GLY A 146 -5.29 -11.61 -9.29
N VAL A 147 -4.54 -11.61 -8.19
CA VAL A 147 -5.07 -11.51 -6.83
C VAL A 147 -4.71 -10.15 -6.22
N ALA A 148 -5.70 -9.47 -5.65
CA ALA A 148 -5.53 -8.23 -4.89
C ALA A 148 -4.66 -8.47 -3.64
N THR A 149 -4.10 -7.40 -3.06
CA THR A 149 -3.28 -7.51 -1.85
C THR A 149 -4.05 -8.20 -0.73
N PRO A 150 -3.59 -9.38 -0.26
CA PRO A 150 -4.28 -10.08 0.81
C PRO A 150 -4.14 -9.37 2.15
N PHE A 151 -5.09 -9.62 3.05
CA PHE A 151 -5.03 -9.05 4.39
C PHE A 151 -3.72 -9.40 5.11
N GLY A 152 -3.09 -8.40 5.73
CA GLY A 152 -1.81 -8.55 6.43
C GLY A 152 -0.56 -8.37 5.58
N PHE A 153 -0.70 -8.16 4.27
CA PHE A 153 0.40 -7.80 3.37
C PHE A 153 0.38 -6.30 3.04
N GLY A 154 1.56 -5.71 2.83
CA GLY A 154 1.68 -4.36 2.30
C GLY A 154 1.44 -4.35 0.79
N ALA A 155 0.61 -3.41 0.30
CA ALA A 155 0.25 -3.37 -1.11
C ALA A 155 1.45 -3.18 -2.06
N PRO A 156 2.45 -2.31 -1.75
CA PRO A 156 3.64 -2.19 -2.57
C PRO A 156 4.44 -3.50 -2.65
N GLN A 157 4.56 -4.22 -1.54
CA GLN A 157 5.29 -5.49 -1.49
C GLN A 157 4.58 -6.58 -2.31
N TRP A 158 3.26 -6.65 -2.23
CA TRP A 158 2.45 -7.61 -3.00
C TRP A 158 2.47 -7.29 -4.50
N SER A 159 2.30 -6.01 -4.86
CA SER A 159 2.44 -5.54 -6.24
C SER A 159 3.78 -5.93 -6.86
N ALA A 160 4.88 -5.74 -6.12
CA ALA A 160 6.20 -6.17 -6.57
C ALA A 160 6.33 -7.70 -6.76
N LEU A 161 5.62 -8.50 -5.96
CA LEU A 161 5.56 -9.95 -6.16
C LEU A 161 4.78 -10.32 -7.43
N ARG A 162 3.64 -9.66 -7.66
CA ARG A 162 2.83 -9.84 -8.88
C ARG A 162 3.62 -9.52 -10.13
N GLN A 163 4.31 -8.38 -10.16
CA GLN A 163 5.16 -7.99 -11.29
C GLN A 163 6.25 -9.02 -11.58
N ARG A 164 6.94 -9.53 -10.54
CA ARG A 164 7.94 -10.59 -10.72
C ARG A 164 7.32 -11.91 -11.24
N CYS A 165 6.07 -12.20 -10.88
CA CYS A 165 5.37 -13.37 -11.41
C CYS A 165 5.12 -13.20 -12.91
N GLU A 166 4.68 -12.02 -13.34
CA GLU A 166 4.49 -11.68 -14.75
C GLU A 166 5.79 -11.75 -15.54
N GLU A 167 6.89 -11.17 -15.01
CA GLU A 167 8.23 -11.28 -15.61
C GLU A 167 8.67 -12.74 -15.79
N LEU A 168 8.44 -13.59 -14.78
CA LEU A 168 8.81 -15.00 -14.86
C LEU A 168 7.97 -15.75 -15.90
N ILE A 169 6.68 -15.45 -15.99
CA ILE A 169 5.79 -16.03 -17.01
C ILE A 169 6.27 -15.62 -18.40
N GLU A 170 6.58 -14.35 -18.61
CA GLU A 170 7.08 -13.84 -19.88
C GLU A 170 8.35 -14.58 -20.32
N LEU A 171 9.34 -14.72 -19.41
CA LEU A 171 10.56 -15.47 -19.72
C LEU A 171 10.28 -16.95 -20.02
N LEU A 172 9.36 -17.60 -19.29
CA LEU A 172 9.04 -19.02 -19.52
C LEU A 172 8.23 -19.25 -20.81
N GLU A 173 7.51 -18.25 -21.31
CA GLU A 173 6.70 -18.34 -22.52
C GLU A 173 7.43 -17.86 -23.78
N ALA A 174 8.48 -17.06 -23.63
CA ALA A 174 9.32 -16.62 -24.74
C ALA A 174 10.20 -17.75 -25.27
N ASP A 175 10.19 -17.93 -26.60
CA ASP A 175 10.93 -18.99 -27.29
C ASP A 175 12.46 -18.78 -27.28
N ASP A 176 12.92 -17.55 -27.01
CA ASP A 176 14.31 -17.11 -27.10
C ASP A 176 14.93 -16.68 -25.76
N SER A 177 14.25 -16.93 -24.64
CA SER A 177 14.80 -16.69 -23.30
C SER A 177 16.04 -17.53 -23.02
N GLU A 178 17.02 -16.93 -22.36
CA GLU A 178 18.20 -17.67 -21.88
C GLU A 178 17.88 -18.40 -20.57
N ASP A 179 18.31 -19.66 -20.46
CA ASP A 179 18.13 -20.46 -19.25
C ASP A 179 18.69 -19.76 -17.99
N GLU A 180 19.78 -19.01 -18.14
CA GLU A 180 20.42 -18.26 -17.06
C GLU A 180 19.49 -17.18 -16.49
N ASP A 181 18.77 -16.45 -17.35
CA ASP A 181 17.82 -15.41 -16.94
C ASP A 181 16.64 -16.01 -16.14
N ILE A 182 16.14 -17.17 -16.60
CA ILE A 182 15.07 -17.90 -15.91
C ILE A 182 15.55 -18.38 -14.53
N VAL A 183 16.76 -18.96 -14.45
CA VAL A 183 17.34 -19.41 -13.17
C VAL A 183 17.51 -18.23 -12.20
N ASP A 184 18.06 -17.11 -12.68
CA ASP A 184 18.30 -15.93 -11.85
C ASP A 184 17.01 -15.31 -11.33
N LEU A 185 15.97 -15.21 -12.16
CA LEU A 185 14.66 -14.74 -11.71
C LEU A 185 13.99 -15.74 -10.77
N ALA A 186 14.07 -17.04 -11.03
CA ALA A 186 13.56 -18.08 -10.11
C ALA A 186 14.25 -18.02 -8.74
N HIS A 187 15.55 -17.73 -8.70
CA HIS A 187 16.29 -17.47 -7.45
C HIS A 187 15.74 -16.25 -6.69
N ARG A 188 15.61 -15.10 -7.36
CA ARG A 188 15.06 -13.87 -6.76
C ARG A 188 13.63 -14.06 -6.26
N MET A 189 12.82 -14.79 -7.03
CA MET A 189 11.44 -15.13 -6.68
C MET A 189 11.37 -15.98 -5.42
N ARG A 190 12.17 -17.05 -5.35
CA ARG A 190 12.25 -17.92 -4.17
C ARG A 190 12.64 -17.15 -2.91
N ASP A 191 13.64 -16.28 -3.01
CA ASP A 191 14.10 -15.48 -1.87
C ASP A 191 13.04 -14.47 -1.42
N SER A 192 12.26 -13.93 -2.36
CA SER A 192 11.12 -13.06 -2.05
C SER A 192 10.03 -13.84 -1.31
N LEU A 193 9.65 -15.01 -1.82
CA LEU A 193 8.64 -15.89 -1.21
C LEU A 193 9.06 -16.38 0.19
N GLN A 194 10.35 -16.67 0.40
CA GLN A 194 10.87 -17.09 1.70
C GLN A 194 10.77 -15.99 2.78
N ARG A 195 10.70 -14.71 2.40
CA ARG A 195 10.51 -13.61 3.36
C ARG A 195 9.04 -13.42 3.74
N VAL A 196 8.13 -13.97 2.95
CA VAL A 196 6.69 -13.75 2.99
C VAL A 196 5.97 -14.92 3.69
N ILE A 197 6.53 -16.14 3.59
CA ILE A 197 6.05 -17.39 4.20
C ILE A 197 6.81 -17.66 5.50
#